data_AF-A0A1G1HFV3-F1
#
_entry.id   AF-A0A1G1HFV3-F1
#
_cell.length_a   1.000
_cell.length_b   1.000
_cell.length_c   1.000
_cell.angle_alpha   90.00
_cell.angle_beta   90.00
_cell.angle_gamma   90.00
#
_symmetry.space_group_name_H-M   'P 1'
#
loop_
_entity.id
_entity.type
_entity.pdbx_description
1 polymer ?
#
loop_
_entity_poly.entity_id
_entity_poly.type
_entity_poly.pdbx_seq_one_letter_code
_entity_poly.pdbx_strand_id
1 'polypeptide(L)'
;MSVYNLYKLLKEELKNGSNDLVTRPSGQAIRERIERDILTEKDGEIIALDFSKIEIIDFSCADEIVAKLISRLISGEYGDKYIMLTGLNENQKENIEVALERKGLAVMVKTRGGEGVLLGDLNNYLKETLDIIHKKGKITARELSGAMKFEMNTSGTRLLNLFKKRLVKRTEEIRDGGKVWVYGKL
;
A
#
# COMPACT_ATOMS: atom_id res chain seq x y z
N MET A 1 -1.47 10.16 8.50
CA MET A 1 -1.89 9.76 7.16
C MET A 1 -1.91 11.01 6.32
N SER A 2 -1.00 11.11 5.37
CA SER A 2 -0.95 12.15 4.35
C SER A 2 -1.77 11.72 3.14
N VAL A 3 -2.54 12.64 2.54
CA VAL A 3 -3.36 12.35 1.37
C VAL A 3 -2.80 13.12 0.17
N TYR A 4 -2.36 12.38 -0.84
CA TYR A 4 -1.83 12.94 -2.08
C TYR A 4 -2.92 12.91 -3.13
N ASN A 5 -3.53 14.07 -3.38
CA ASN A 5 -4.57 14.21 -4.37
C ASN A 5 -3.96 14.17 -5.78
N LEU A 6 -4.11 13.04 -6.48
CA LEU A 6 -3.46 12.85 -7.78
C LEU A 6 -3.96 13.82 -8.83
N TYR A 7 -5.23 14.23 -8.75
CA TYR A 7 -5.78 15.26 -9.64
C TYR A 7 -5.06 16.60 -9.46
N LYS A 8 -4.79 17.02 -8.22
CA LYS A 8 -4.03 18.25 -7.96
C LYS A 8 -2.62 18.14 -8.52
N LEU A 9 -1.92 17.03 -8.27
CA LEU A 9 -0.58 16.80 -8.82
C LEU A 9 -0.59 16.80 -10.34
N LEU A 10 -1.59 16.16 -10.96
CA LEU A 10 -1.82 16.16 -12.41
C LEU A 10 -1.91 17.58 -12.97
N LYS A 11 -2.73 18.44 -12.35
CA LYS A 11 -2.91 19.82 -12.80
C LYS A 11 -1.66 20.67 -12.63
N GLU A 12 -0.89 20.44 -11.57
CA GLU A 12 0.36 21.16 -11.31
C GLU A 12 1.48 20.77 -12.29
N GLU A 13 1.64 19.47 -12.56
CA GLU A 13 2.76 18.94 -13.34
C GLU A 13 2.51 18.96 -14.84
N LEU A 14 1.31 18.59 -15.32
CA LEU A 14 1.09 18.41 -16.77
C LEU A 14 0.54 19.65 -17.47
N LYS A 15 -0.20 20.51 -16.77
CA LYS A 15 -0.79 21.78 -17.29
C LYS A 15 -1.52 21.68 -18.64
N ASN A 16 -1.95 20.47 -19.04
CA ASN A 16 -2.55 20.17 -20.34
C ASN A 16 -4.09 20.11 -20.29
N GLY A 17 -4.70 20.39 -19.14
CA GLY A 17 -6.15 20.38 -18.95
C GLY A 17 -6.80 19.00 -18.79
N SER A 18 -6.10 17.90 -19.09
CA SER A 18 -6.62 16.53 -18.96
C SER A 18 -6.81 16.11 -17.50
N ASN A 19 -7.77 15.21 -17.27
CA ASN A 19 -8.02 14.54 -15.97
C ASN A 19 -7.54 13.07 -16.00
N ASP A 20 -6.90 12.67 -17.10
CA ASP A 20 -6.51 11.29 -17.37
C ASP A 20 -5.04 11.05 -17.03
N LEU A 21 -4.78 9.93 -16.37
CA LEU A 21 -3.47 9.37 -16.17
C LEU A 21 -3.19 8.35 -17.28
N VAL A 22 -2.89 8.87 -18.46
CA VAL A 22 -2.62 8.05 -19.66
C VAL A 22 -1.22 8.30 -20.17
N THR A 23 -0.61 7.27 -20.75
CA THR A 23 0.79 7.24 -21.22
C THR A 23 1.84 7.20 -20.10
N ARG A 24 3.02 6.67 -20.44
CA ARG A 24 4.17 6.61 -19.53
C ARG A 24 4.79 7.96 -19.19
N PRO A 25 5.00 8.91 -20.13
CA PRO A 25 5.62 10.19 -19.78
C PRO A 25 4.82 11.00 -18.76
N SER A 26 3.48 11.00 -18.86
CA SER A 26 2.62 11.64 -17.85
C SER A 26 2.76 10.96 -16.49
N GLY A 27 2.73 9.62 -16.48
CA GLY A 27 2.87 8.82 -15.27
C GLY A 27 4.22 9.04 -14.59
N GLN A 28 5.29 9.17 -15.37
CA GLN A 28 6.62 9.47 -14.86
C GLN A 28 6.67 10.82 -14.15
N ALA A 29 6.12 11.89 -14.75
CA ALA A 29 6.10 13.21 -14.13
C ALA A 29 5.37 13.19 -12.77
N ILE A 30 4.22 12.52 -12.71
CA ILE A 30 3.44 12.38 -11.47
C ILE A 30 4.17 11.51 -10.45
N ARG A 31 4.76 10.38 -10.87
CA ARG A 31 5.54 9.52 -9.98
C ARG A 31 6.71 10.30 -9.37
N GLU A 32 7.51 10.98 -10.18
CA GLU A 32 8.67 11.73 -9.70
C GLU A 32 8.27 12.83 -8.72
N ARG A 33 7.13 13.48 -8.94
CA ARG A 33 6.58 14.42 -7.95
C ARG A 33 6.23 13.73 -6.63
N ILE A 34 5.49 12.62 -6.69
CA ILE A 34 5.15 11.83 -5.49
C ILE A 34 6.42 11.38 -4.76
N GLU A 35 7.45 10.93 -5.48
CA GLU A 35 8.70 10.46 -4.90
C GLU A 35 9.45 11.57 -4.14
N ARG A 36 9.52 12.78 -4.71
CA ARG A 36 10.08 13.94 -4.01
C ARG A 36 9.34 14.22 -2.72
N ASP A 37 8.00 14.19 -2.76
CA ASP A 37 7.16 14.52 -1.62
C ASP A 37 7.25 13.43 -0.54
N ILE A 38 7.23 12.13 -0.90
CA ILE A 38 7.35 10.99 0.03
C ILE A 38 8.63 11.06 0.87
N LEU A 39 9.74 11.47 0.28
CA LEU A 39 11.03 11.56 0.99
C LEU A 39 11.04 12.63 2.08
N THR A 40 10.11 13.59 2.04
CA THR A 40 9.96 14.62 3.08
C THR A 40 9.05 14.20 4.23
N GLU A 41 8.31 13.11 4.06
CA GLU A 41 7.39 12.60 5.07
C GLU A 41 8.14 11.96 6.24
N LYS A 42 7.51 11.95 7.42
CA LYS A 42 8.06 11.30 8.61
C LYS A 42 8.04 9.78 8.51
N ASP A 43 8.88 9.11 9.28
CA ASP A 43 8.87 7.65 9.37
C ASP A 43 7.56 7.12 9.94
N GLY A 44 7.14 5.97 9.41
CA GLY A 44 5.87 5.34 9.68
C GLY A 44 4.66 6.05 9.05
N GLU A 45 4.85 7.06 8.21
CA GLU A 45 3.74 7.77 7.56
C GLU A 45 3.04 6.90 6.51
N ILE A 46 1.71 7.06 6.41
CA ILE A 46 0.87 6.38 5.42
C ILE A 46 0.47 7.41 4.38
N ILE A 47 0.98 7.25 3.16
CA ILE A 47 0.65 8.08 2.01
C ILE A 47 -0.53 7.44 1.27
N ALA A 48 -1.69 8.08 1.33
CA ALA A 48 -2.87 7.70 0.56
C ALA A 48 -2.88 8.42 -0.78
N LEU A 49 -2.68 7.69 -1.88
CA LEU A 49 -2.82 8.21 -3.23
C LEU A 49 -4.31 8.25 -3.60
N ASP A 50 -4.86 9.46 -3.74
CA ASP A 50 -6.28 9.69 -3.99
C ASP A 50 -6.58 9.86 -5.49
N PHE A 51 -7.29 8.89 -6.04
CA PHE A 51 -7.72 8.81 -7.43
C PHE A 51 -9.14 9.35 -7.67
N SER A 52 -9.85 9.84 -6.63
CA SER A 52 -11.29 10.15 -6.71
C SER A 52 -11.69 11.12 -7.83
N LYS A 53 -10.75 11.96 -8.28
CA LYS A 53 -10.95 12.95 -9.36
C LYS A 53 -10.19 12.64 -10.65
N ILE A 54 -9.50 11.50 -10.70
CA ILE A 54 -8.94 10.97 -11.94
C ILE A 54 -10.07 10.29 -12.69
N GLU A 55 -10.18 10.53 -13.99
CA GLU A 55 -11.22 9.89 -14.82
C GLU A 55 -10.74 8.50 -15.23
N ILE A 56 -9.66 8.43 -16.00
CA ILE A 56 -9.09 7.18 -16.51
C ILE A 56 -7.63 7.05 -16.07
N ILE A 57 -7.23 5.81 -15.77
CA ILE A 57 -5.81 5.41 -15.76
C ILE A 57 -5.64 4.21 -16.69
N ASP A 58 -4.75 4.32 -17.68
CA ASP A 58 -4.42 3.17 -18.52
C ASP A 58 -3.41 2.24 -17.84
N PHE A 59 -3.29 1.02 -18.35
CA PHE A 59 -2.31 0.05 -17.84
C PHE A 59 -0.89 0.60 -17.77
N SER A 60 -0.47 1.38 -18.77
CA SER A 60 0.91 1.88 -18.86
C SER A 60 1.23 2.89 -17.77
N CYS A 61 0.27 3.73 -17.41
CA CYS A 61 0.38 4.72 -16.35
C CYS A 61 0.20 4.07 -14.97
N ALA A 62 -0.67 3.07 -14.85
CA ALA A 62 -0.77 2.25 -13.64
C ALA A 62 0.53 1.51 -13.32
N ASP A 63 1.20 0.93 -14.33
CA ASP A 63 2.53 0.35 -14.22
C ASP A 63 3.58 1.40 -13.82
N GLU A 64 3.54 2.57 -14.47
CA GLU A 64 4.51 3.66 -14.26
C GLU A 64 4.41 4.32 -12.89
N ILE A 65 3.19 4.53 -12.38
CA ILE A 65 2.93 5.17 -11.08
C ILE A 65 2.87 4.09 -10.01
N VAL A 66 1.81 3.28 -9.99
CA VAL A 66 1.50 2.42 -8.84
C VAL A 66 2.52 1.30 -8.71
N ALA A 67 2.73 0.50 -9.76
CA ALA A 67 3.59 -0.67 -9.65
C ALA A 67 5.05 -0.27 -9.36
N LYS A 68 5.58 0.79 -9.99
CA LYS A 68 6.93 1.30 -9.68
C LYS A 68 7.03 1.89 -8.27
N LEU A 69 6.08 2.71 -7.81
CA LEU A 69 6.11 3.23 -6.43
C LEU A 69 6.13 2.10 -5.40
N ILE A 70 5.27 1.08 -5.57
CA ILE A 70 5.23 -0.05 -4.64
C ILE A 70 6.52 -0.88 -4.71
N SER A 71 7.06 -1.11 -5.91
CA SER A 71 8.34 -1.81 -6.07
C SER A 71 9.48 -1.09 -5.34
N ARG A 72 9.58 0.24 -5.51
CA ARG A 72 10.62 1.08 -4.89
C ARG A 72 10.41 1.24 -3.37
N LEU A 73 9.15 1.24 -2.92
CA LEU A 73 8.81 1.23 -1.50
C LEU A 73 9.30 -0.06 -0.81
N ILE A 74 9.10 -1.22 -1.46
CA ILE A 74 9.50 -2.52 -0.92
C ILE A 74 11.02 -2.71 -0.98
N SER A 75 11.71 -2.15 -1.99
CA SER A 75 13.18 -2.13 -2.04
C SER A 75 13.82 -1.21 -0.99
N GLY A 76 13.02 -0.37 -0.31
CA GLY A 76 13.47 0.49 0.79
C GLY A 76 13.91 1.88 0.35
N GLU A 77 13.67 2.28 -0.90
CA GLU A 77 14.12 3.56 -1.44
C GLU A 77 13.46 4.78 -0.78
N TYR A 78 12.32 4.58 -0.10
CA TYR A 78 11.59 5.63 0.61
C TYR A 78 11.71 5.54 2.14
N GLY A 79 12.57 4.67 2.67
CA GLY A 79 12.71 4.46 4.11
C GLY A 79 11.47 3.79 4.73
N ASP A 80 11.12 4.16 5.96
CA ASP A 80 9.95 3.61 6.65
C ASP A 80 8.68 4.37 6.27
N LYS A 81 8.08 4.00 5.14
CA LYS A 81 6.84 4.58 4.63
C LYS A 81 5.85 3.49 4.24
N TYR A 82 4.60 3.89 4.07
CA TYR A 82 3.52 3.04 3.60
C TYR A 82 2.74 3.78 2.50
N ILE A 83 2.34 3.05 1.47
CA ILE A 83 1.50 3.59 0.39
C ILE A 83 0.19 2.80 0.37
N MET A 84 -0.92 3.52 0.26
CA MET A 84 -2.24 2.95 0.00
C MET A 84 -2.97 3.73 -1.07
N LEU A 85 -3.97 3.12 -1.72
CA LEU A 85 -4.79 3.80 -2.73
C LEU A 85 -6.18 4.11 -2.17
N THR A 86 -6.79 5.18 -2.64
CA THR A 86 -8.16 5.55 -2.29
C THR A 86 -8.86 6.17 -3.49
N GLY A 87 -10.19 6.17 -3.49
CA GLY A 87 -10.97 6.86 -4.51
C GLY A 87 -11.04 6.15 -5.87
N LEU A 88 -10.62 4.88 -5.95
CA LEU A 88 -10.62 4.13 -7.20
C LEU A 88 -12.05 3.79 -7.67
N ASN A 89 -12.30 3.96 -8.98
CA ASN A 89 -13.43 3.35 -9.67
C ASN A 89 -13.05 1.94 -10.20
N GLU A 90 -14.02 1.16 -10.70
CA GLU A 90 -13.77 -0.23 -11.13
C GLU A 90 -12.75 -0.34 -12.28
N ASN A 91 -12.85 0.51 -13.30
CA ASN A 91 -11.90 0.49 -14.41
C ASN A 91 -10.45 0.80 -13.96
N GLN A 92 -10.29 1.75 -13.04
CA GLN A 92 -8.99 2.06 -12.46
C GLN A 92 -8.45 0.90 -11.64
N LYS A 93 -9.30 0.21 -10.87
CA LYS A 93 -8.90 -0.98 -10.10
C LYS A 93 -8.38 -2.08 -11.02
N GLU A 94 -9.10 -2.38 -12.10
CA GLU A 94 -8.70 -3.41 -13.07
C GLU A 94 -7.31 -3.14 -13.66
N ASN A 95 -7.08 -1.93 -14.17
CA ASN A 95 -5.78 -1.58 -14.75
C ASN A 95 -4.63 -1.59 -13.73
N ILE A 96 -4.90 -1.16 -12.50
CA ILE A 96 -3.92 -1.16 -11.40
C ILE A 96 -3.62 -2.58 -10.92
N GLU A 97 -4.64 -3.42 -10.77
CA GLU A 97 -4.50 -4.81 -10.35
C GLU A 97 -3.63 -5.58 -11.34
N VAL A 98 -3.92 -5.49 -12.65
CA VAL A 98 -3.12 -6.13 -13.69
C VAL A 98 -1.67 -5.64 -13.68
N ALA A 99 -1.42 -4.34 -13.42
CA ALA A 99 -0.07 -3.80 -13.32
C ALA A 99 0.71 -4.34 -12.12
N LEU A 100 0.04 -4.55 -10.98
CA LEU A 100 0.62 -5.12 -9.77
C LEU A 100 0.89 -6.62 -9.90
N GLU A 101 -0.08 -7.38 -10.40
CA GLU A 101 0.00 -8.84 -10.56
C GLU A 101 1.15 -9.26 -11.47
N ARG A 102 1.36 -8.54 -12.58
CA ARG A 102 2.47 -8.78 -13.52
C ARG A 102 3.86 -8.68 -12.86
N LYS A 103 3.96 -8.09 -11.68
CA LYS A 103 5.21 -7.94 -10.91
C LYS A 103 5.19 -8.66 -9.57
N GLY A 104 4.14 -9.43 -9.24
CA GLY A 104 4.02 -10.08 -7.93
C GLY A 104 3.91 -9.09 -6.76
N LEU A 105 3.35 -7.90 -7.02
CA LEU A 105 3.18 -6.82 -6.06
C LEU A 105 1.73 -6.75 -5.57
N ALA A 106 1.54 -6.16 -4.40
CA ALA A 106 0.21 -5.87 -3.88
C ALA A 106 0.20 -4.56 -3.08
N VAL A 107 -0.99 -3.96 -2.96
CA VAL A 107 -1.21 -2.71 -2.23
C VAL A 107 -2.57 -2.72 -1.52
N MET A 108 -2.67 -2.01 -0.40
CA MET A 108 -3.95 -1.78 0.26
C MET A 108 -4.73 -0.65 -0.41
N VAL A 109 -6.04 -0.87 -0.56
CA VAL A 109 -6.99 0.10 -1.09
C VAL A 109 -8.05 0.39 -0.05
N LYS A 110 -8.23 1.66 0.29
CA LYS A 110 -9.32 2.10 1.15
C LYS A 110 -10.58 2.29 0.31
N THR A 111 -11.61 1.50 0.61
CA THR A 111 -12.94 1.64 -0.01
C THR A 111 -13.73 2.77 0.63
N ARG A 112 -14.83 3.20 -0.01
CA ARG A 112 -15.75 4.21 0.55
C ARG A 112 -16.38 3.76 1.88
N GLY A 113 -16.53 2.46 2.10
CA GLY A 113 -17.01 1.89 3.37
C GLY A 113 -15.96 1.89 4.48
N GLY A 114 -14.72 2.32 4.20
CA GLY A 114 -13.61 2.34 5.16
C GLY A 114 -12.89 1.00 5.33
N GLU A 115 -13.35 -0.06 4.65
CA GLU A 115 -12.68 -1.36 4.62
C GLU A 115 -11.47 -1.32 3.69
N GLY A 116 -10.38 -1.94 4.15
CA GLY A 116 -9.16 -2.14 3.37
C GLY A 116 -9.29 -3.39 2.50
N VAL A 117 -9.21 -3.21 1.18
CA VAL A 117 -9.18 -4.29 0.20
C VAL A 117 -7.77 -4.40 -0.37
N LEU A 118 -7.31 -5.60 -0.67
CA LEU A 118 -6.04 -5.83 -1.33
C LEU A 118 -6.23 -5.82 -2.85
N LEU A 119 -5.38 -5.10 -3.58
CA LEU A 119 -5.22 -5.28 -5.02
C LEU A 119 -3.84 -5.86 -5.34
N GLY A 120 -3.78 -6.72 -6.35
CA GLY A 120 -2.56 -7.36 -6.82
C GLY A 120 -2.33 -8.77 -6.26
N ASP A 121 -1.08 -9.21 -6.31
CA ASP A 121 -0.71 -10.58 -5.96
C ASP A 121 -0.16 -10.73 -4.53
N LEU A 122 -0.79 -11.65 -3.79
CA LEU A 122 -0.37 -12.03 -2.45
C LEU A 122 -0.76 -13.49 -2.19
N ASN A 123 0.21 -14.27 -1.71
CA ASN A 123 0.00 -15.66 -1.33
C ASN A 123 -1.22 -15.82 -0.40
N ASN A 124 -2.02 -16.86 -0.62
CA ASN A 124 -3.26 -17.11 0.15
C ASN A 124 -3.04 -17.12 1.66
N TYR A 125 -1.95 -17.73 2.13
CA TYR A 125 -1.63 -17.71 3.55
C TYR A 125 -1.35 -16.28 4.06
N LEU A 126 -0.72 -15.40 3.28
CA LEU A 126 -0.55 -14.01 3.70
C LEU A 126 -1.88 -13.25 3.69
N LYS A 127 -2.77 -13.52 2.72
CA LYS A 127 -4.14 -12.98 2.69
C LYS A 127 -4.91 -13.33 3.97
N GLU A 128 -4.92 -14.60 4.37
CA GLU A 128 -5.55 -15.04 5.63
C GLU A 128 -5.02 -14.29 6.86
N THR A 129 -3.69 -14.10 6.94
CA THR A 129 -3.08 -13.37 8.06
C THR A 129 -3.47 -11.90 8.04
N LEU A 130 -3.51 -11.28 6.85
CA LEU A 130 -3.91 -9.90 6.65
C LEU A 130 -5.38 -9.69 7.08
N ASP A 131 -6.27 -10.63 6.76
CA ASP A 131 -7.68 -10.59 7.16
C ASP A 131 -7.84 -10.64 8.68
N ILE A 132 -7.04 -11.47 9.36
CA ILE A 132 -7.04 -11.54 10.83
C ILE A 132 -6.59 -10.19 11.42
N ILE A 133 -5.57 -9.57 10.84
CA ILE A 133 -5.10 -8.24 11.28
C ILE A 133 -6.18 -7.18 11.07
N HIS A 134 -6.88 -7.20 9.94
CA HIS A 134 -7.99 -6.28 9.67
C HIS A 134 -9.12 -6.44 10.68
N LYS A 135 -9.48 -7.69 11.03
CA LYS A 135 -10.53 -7.99 12.02
C LYS A 135 -10.14 -7.59 13.44
N LYS A 136 -8.88 -7.80 13.84
CA LYS A 136 -8.40 -7.50 15.20
C LYS A 136 -7.84 -6.08 15.37
N GLY A 137 -7.59 -5.37 14.26
CA GLY A 137 -6.93 -4.06 14.23
C GLY A 137 -5.42 -4.13 14.42
N LYS A 138 -4.95 -4.88 15.44
CA LYS A 138 -3.54 -5.15 15.71
C LYS A 138 -3.32 -6.55 16.28
N ILE A 139 -2.14 -7.12 16.05
CA ILE A 139 -1.81 -8.47 16.52
C ILE A 139 -0.30 -8.66 16.75
N THR A 140 0.04 -9.53 17.69
CA THR A 140 1.40 -10.05 17.94
C THR A 140 1.58 -11.44 17.32
N ALA A 141 2.82 -11.91 17.19
CA ALA A 141 3.09 -13.28 16.75
C ALA A 141 2.46 -14.34 17.69
N ARG A 142 2.41 -14.07 19.00
CA ARG A 142 1.78 -14.94 20.01
C ARG A 142 0.26 -15.03 19.80
N GLU A 143 -0.40 -13.89 19.63
CA GLU A 143 -1.85 -13.85 19.39
C GLU A 143 -2.23 -14.47 18.03
N LEU A 144 -1.39 -14.31 16.99
CA LEU A 144 -1.61 -14.95 15.70
C LEU A 144 -1.45 -16.48 15.79
N SER A 145 -0.41 -16.94 16.48
CA SER A 145 -0.18 -18.38 16.74
C SER A 145 -1.38 -19.00 17.44
N GLY A 146 -1.91 -18.37 18.48
CA GLY A 146 -3.12 -18.81 19.17
C GLY A 146 -4.36 -18.81 18.27
N ALA A 147 -4.54 -17.79 17.42
CA ALA A 147 -5.70 -17.68 16.54
C ALA A 147 -5.72 -18.71 15.41
N MET A 148 -4.55 -19.01 14.83
CA MET A 148 -4.44 -19.92 13.68
C MET A 148 -4.01 -21.34 14.06
N LYS A 149 -3.68 -21.59 15.34
CA LYS A 149 -3.08 -22.84 15.85
C LYS A 149 -1.79 -23.23 15.11
N PHE A 150 -1.04 -22.24 14.61
CA PHE A 150 0.28 -22.44 14.02
C PHE A 150 1.38 -22.27 15.05
N GLU A 151 2.57 -22.78 14.74
CA GLU A 151 3.77 -22.49 15.51
C GLU A 151 4.06 -20.98 15.56
N MET A 152 4.68 -20.54 16.65
CA MET A 152 5.07 -19.14 16.85
C MET A 152 6.01 -18.64 15.75
N ASN A 153 6.95 -19.47 15.29
CA ASN A 153 7.90 -19.11 14.23
C ASN A 153 7.20 -18.85 12.89
N THR A 154 6.26 -19.73 12.52
CA THR A 154 5.44 -19.56 11.32
C THR A 154 4.61 -18.27 11.38
N SER A 155 4.04 -17.99 12.55
CA SER A 155 3.26 -16.76 12.79
C SER A 155 4.13 -15.50 12.66
N GLY A 156 5.32 -15.50 13.28
CA GLY A 156 6.29 -14.41 13.17
C GLY A 156 6.74 -14.16 11.73
N THR A 157 7.03 -15.23 10.96
CA THR A 157 7.44 -15.14 9.56
C THR A 157 6.33 -14.56 8.67
N ARG A 158 5.07 -14.98 8.86
CA ARG A 158 3.92 -14.43 8.11
C ARG A 158 3.75 -12.92 8.36
N LEU A 159 3.82 -12.50 9.62
CA LEU A 159 3.74 -11.09 10.00
C LEU A 159 4.91 -10.27 9.43
N LEU A 160 6.12 -10.80 9.53
CA LEU A 160 7.31 -10.14 8.97
C LEU A 160 7.20 -9.99 7.45
N ASN A 161 6.67 -10.99 6.74
CA ASN A 161 6.49 -10.92 5.29
C ASN A 161 5.45 -9.88 4.88
N LEU A 162 4.32 -9.75 5.60
CA LEU A 162 3.36 -8.66 5.37
C LEU A 162 3.99 -7.28 5.62
N PHE A 163 4.78 -7.14 6.69
CA PHE A 163 5.49 -5.89 6.99
C PHE A 163 6.52 -5.53 5.91
N LYS A 164 7.33 -6.50 5.46
CA LYS A 164 8.31 -6.31 4.37
C LYS A 164 7.63 -5.92 3.05
N LYS A 165 6.43 -6.47 2.78
CA LYS A 165 5.57 -6.07 1.65
C LYS A 165 4.85 -4.74 1.88
N ARG A 166 5.04 -4.07 3.03
CA ARG A 166 4.45 -2.77 3.38
C ARG A 166 2.92 -2.79 3.42
N LEU A 167 2.32 -3.94 3.69
CA LEU A 167 0.87 -4.13 3.79
C LEU A 167 0.34 -3.95 5.22
N VAL A 168 1.23 -3.91 6.21
CA VAL A 168 0.91 -3.70 7.63
C VAL A 168 1.99 -2.87 8.30
N LYS A 169 1.62 -2.10 9.33
CA LYS A 169 2.58 -1.38 10.17
C LYS A 169 3.17 -2.32 11.20
N ARG A 170 4.40 -2.04 11.64
CA ARG A 170 5.03 -2.72 12.78
C ARG A 170 5.51 -1.70 13.80
N THR A 171 5.13 -1.88 15.06
CA THR A 171 5.53 -1.04 16.19
C THR A 171 6.08 -1.90 17.32
N GLU A 172 7.04 -1.38 18.06
CA GLU A 172 7.50 -1.99 19.32
C GLU A 172 6.57 -1.54 20.45
N GLU A 173 6.00 -2.48 21.20
CA GLU A 173 5.24 -2.22 22.43
C GLU A 173 5.91 -2.96 23.60
N ILE A 174 5.81 -2.42 24.82
CA ILE A 174 6.19 -3.15 26.04
C ILE A 174 4.94 -3.88 26.56
N ARG A 175 5.02 -5.20 26.69
CA ARG A 175 3.97 -6.05 27.27
C ARG A 175 4.59 -7.01 28.28
N ASP A 176 4.00 -7.10 29.47
CA ASP A 176 4.46 -7.98 30.56
C ASP A 176 5.96 -7.84 30.87
N GLY A 177 6.49 -6.61 30.78
CA GLY A 177 7.90 -6.30 31.02
C GLY A 177 8.86 -6.65 29.87
N GLY A 178 8.37 -7.20 28.76
CA GLY A 178 9.16 -7.52 27.57
C GLY A 178 8.79 -6.66 26.35
N LYS A 179 9.77 -6.41 25.47
CA LYS A 179 9.54 -5.78 24.16
C LYS A 179 8.90 -6.78 23.21
N VAL A 180 7.80 -6.39 22.58
CA VAL A 180 7.05 -7.22 21.62
C VAL A 180 6.73 -6.42 20.37
N TRP A 181 6.92 -7.05 19.21
CA TRP A 181 6.46 -6.50 17.94
C TRP A 181 4.96 -6.66 17.77
N VAL A 182 4.30 -5.56 17.47
CA VAL A 182 2.87 -5.49 17.19
C VAL A 182 2.67 -5.06 15.74
N TYR A 183 1.81 -5.77 15.04
CA TYR A 183 1.51 -5.56 13.63
C TYR A 183 0.08 -5.06 13.50
N GLY A 184 -0.11 -3.95 12.79
CA GLY A 184 -1.42 -3.29 12.67
C GLY A 184 -1.80 -2.99 11.22
N LYS A 185 -3.09 -2.79 10.98
CA LYS A 185 -3.59 -2.31 9.69
C LYS A 185 -2.97 -0.94 9.33
N LEU A 186 -2.91 -0.66 8.04
CA LEU A 186 -2.65 0.68 7.52
C LEU A 186 -3.86 1.59 7.79
#